data_AF-A0A3D6AZZ4-F1
#
_entry.id   AF-A0A3D6AZZ4-F1
#
_cell.length_a   1.000
_cell.length_b   1.000
_cell.length_c   1.000
_cell.angle_alpha   90.00
_cell.angle_beta   90.00
_cell.angle_gamma   90.00
#
_symmetry.space_group_name_H-M   'P 1'
#
loop_
_entity.id
_entity.type
_entity.pdbx_description
1 polymer ?
#
loop_
_entity_poly.entity_id
_entity_poly.type
_entity_poly.pdbx_seq_one_letter_code
_entity_poly.pdbx_strand_id
1 'polypeptide(L)' 'MDINYKIIDTQRIIDYITSFPKGVSVEEIIQNSGAEKLRVYPALFELEQSGFLEVLKREELGAPIMVRKRIH' A
#
# COMPACT_ATOMS: atom_id res chain seq x y z
N MET A 1 23.91 -0.74 -13.02
CA MET A 1 23.10 0.13 -12.15
C MET A 1 22.16 -0.77 -11.38
N ASP A 2 22.24 -0.74 -10.06
CA ASP A 2 21.34 -1.52 -9.21
C ASP A 2 19.96 -0.83 -9.25
N ILE A 3 19.02 -1.41 -9.99
CA ILE A 3 17.65 -0.90 -10.04
C ILE A 3 17.05 -1.23 -8.67
N ASN A 4 16.76 -0.20 -7.88
CA ASN A 4 16.15 -0.41 -6.57
C ASN A 4 14.65 -0.72 -6.74
N TYR A 5 14.36 -2.01 -6.97
CA TYR A 5 13.00 -2.51 -7.14
C TYR A 5 12.10 -2.22 -5.94
N LYS A 6 12.66 -2.10 -4.72
CA LYS A 6 11.89 -1.69 -3.53
C LYS A 6 11.30 -0.30 -3.76
N ILE A 7 12.12 0.68 -4.17
CA ILE A 7 11.67 2.07 -4.38
C ILE A 7 10.60 2.13 -5.48
N ILE A 8 10.81 1.41 -6.59
CA ILE A 8 9.86 1.39 -7.71
C ILE A 8 8.51 0.81 -7.27
N ASP A 9 8.52 -0.31 -6.56
CA ASP A 9 7.29 -0.96 -6.12
C ASP A 9 6.57 -0.14 -5.05
N THR A 10 7.30 0.48 -4.11
CA THR A 10 6.71 1.41 -3.14
C THR A 10 6.04 2.59 -3.84
N GLN A 11 6.68 3.18 -4.86
CA GLN A 11 6.08 4.29 -5.61
C GLN A 11 4.80 3.86 -6.34
N ARG A 12 4.80 2.68 -6.98
CA ARG A 12 3.60 2.12 -7.62
C ARG A 12 2.43 1.95 -6.65
N ILE A 13 2.70 1.48 -5.44
CA ILE A 13 1.69 1.34 -4.39
C ILE A 13 1.16 2.71 -3.96
N ILE A 14 2.05 3.69 -3.77
CA ILE A 14 1.68 5.08 -3.41
C ILE A 14 0.77 5.69 -4.49
N ASP A 15 1.15 5.57 -5.76
CA ASP A 15 0.43 6.12 -6.90
C ASP A 15 -0.96 5.49 -7.01
N TYR A 16 -1.04 4.17 -6.83
CA TYR A 16 -2.29 3.44 -6.84
C TYR A 16 -3.20 3.89 -5.69
N ILE A 17 -2.74 3.89 -4.44
CA ILE A 17 -3.54 4.34 -3.28
C ILE A 17 -4.02 5.79 -3.45
N THR A 18 -3.16 6.66 -3.97
CA THR A 18 -3.50 8.08 -4.19
C THR A 18 -4.61 8.26 -5.24
N SER A 19 -4.72 7.33 -6.19
CA SER A 19 -5.77 7.32 -7.20
C SER A 19 -7.15 6.94 -6.64
N PHE A 20 -7.22 6.34 -5.44
CA PHE A 20 -8.45 5.91 -4.78
C PHE A 20 -8.66 6.60 -3.42
N PRO A 21 -9.13 7.87 -3.39
CA PRO A 21 -9.23 8.65 -2.15
C PRO A 21 -10.22 8.09 -1.13
N LYS A 22 -11.18 7.26 -1.56
CA LYS A 22 -12.16 6.61 -0.66
C LYS A 22 -11.59 5.37 0.05
N GLY A 23 -10.39 4.95 -0.31
CA GLY A 23 -9.76 3.71 0.13
C GLY A 23 -9.86 2.61 -0.90
N VAL A 24 -8.95 1.65 -0.77
CA VAL A 24 -8.74 0.55 -1.71
C VAL A 24 -8.38 -0.70 -0.93
N SER A 25 -8.79 -1.87 -1.43
CA SER A 25 -8.45 -3.13 -0.81
C SER A 25 -6.98 -3.50 -1.07
N VAL A 26 -6.37 -4.22 -0.13
CA VAL A 26 -4.98 -4.70 -0.32
C VAL A 26 -4.89 -5.71 -1.47
N GLU A 27 -5.95 -6.48 -1.69
CA GLU A 27 -6.05 -7.38 -2.84
C GLU A 27 -6.01 -6.63 -4.18
N GLU A 28 -6.77 -5.52 -4.30
CA GLU A 28 -6.72 -4.68 -5.49
C GLU A 28 -5.35 -4.04 -5.71
N ILE A 29 -4.64 -3.66 -4.64
CA ILE A 29 -3.25 -3.17 -4.74
C ILE A 29 -2.36 -4.28 -5.31
N ILE A 30 -2.42 -5.50 -4.75
CA ILE A 30 -1.62 -6.64 -5.19
C ILE A 30 -1.88 -6.97 -6.67
N GLN A 31 -3.13 -6.89 -7.12
CA GLN A 31 -3.51 -7.26 -8.48
C GLN A 31 -3.22 -6.16 -9.50
N ASN A 32 -3.38 -4.88 -9.13
CA ASN A 32 -3.46 -3.79 -10.11
C ASN A 32 -2.37 -2.71 -9.99
N SER A 33 -1.63 -2.62 -8.87
CA SER A 33 -0.57 -1.61 -8.73
C SER A 33 0.66 -1.89 -9.60
N GLY A 34 0.83 -3.13 -10.05
CA GLY A 34 2.03 -3.58 -10.77
C GLY A 34 3.28 -3.73 -9.89
N ALA A 35 3.13 -3.61 -8.56
CA ALA A 35 4.17 -3.91 -7.59
C ALA A 35 4.32 -5.43 -7.39
N GLU A 36 5.50 -5.88 -6.99
CA GLU A 36 5.70 -7.28 -6.62
C GLU A 36 4.88 -7.62 -5.36
N LYS A 37 4.13 -8.73 -5.43
CA LYS A 37 3.14 -9.14 -4.41
C LYS A 37 3.73 -9.24 -3.00
N LEU A 38 4.93 -9.81 -2.84
CA LEU A 38 5.53 -9.99 -1.51
C LEU A 38 6.02 -8.67 -0.90
N ARG A 39 6.13 -7.60 -1.71
CA ARG A 39 6.51 -6.25 -1.23
C ARG A 39 5.33 -5.40 -0.81
N VAL A 40 4.10 -5.75 -1.18
CA VAL A 40 2.93 -4.92 -0.87
C VAL A 40 2.71 -4.80 0.62
N TYR A 41 2.65 -5.90 1.37
CA TYR A 41 2.41 -5.85 2.82
C TYR A 41 3.51 -5.10 3.59
N PRO A 42 4.82 -5.37 3.37
CA PRO A 42 5.88 -4.57 3.99
C PRO A 42 5.79 -3.08 3.65
N ALA A 43 5.53 -2.73 2.39
CA ALA A 43 5.41 -1.33 1.98
C ALA A 43 4.20 -0.65 2.65
N LEU A 44 3.05 -1.31 2.72
CA LEU A 44 1.88 -0.78 3.41
C LEU A 44 2.15 -0.54 4.90
N PHE A 45 2.88 -1.45 5.55
CA PHE A 45 3.28 -1.29 6.94
C PHE A 45 4.20 -0.08 7.13
N GLU A 46 5.23 0.08 6.29
CA GLU A 46 6.11 1.26 6.32
C GLU A 46 5.34 2.58 6.06
N LEU A 47 4.38 2.57 5.13
CA LEU A 47 3.53 3.72 4.81
C LEU A 47 2.55 4.07 5.94
N GLU A 48 2.04 3.08 6.66
CA GLU A 48 1.24 3.31 7.87
C GLU A 48 2.07 3.96 8.98
N GLN A 49 3.27 3.41 9.26
CA GLN A 49 4.16 3.95 10.30
C GLN A 49 4.65 5.37 10.00
N SER A 50 4.86 5.70 8.72
CA SER A 50 5.20 7.06 8.28
C SER A 50 4.00 8.02 8.29
N GLY A 51 2.78 7.52 8.53
CA GLY A 51 1.55 8.32 8.53
C GLY A 51 1.06 8.72 7.14
N PHE A 52 1.61 8.15 6.06
CA PHE A 52 1.17 8.41 4.68
C PHE A 52 -0.24 7.87 4.42
N LEU A 53 -0.53 6.69 4.96
CA LEU A 53 -1.83 6.04 4.85
C LEU A 53 -2.39 5.70 6.23
N GLU A 54 -3.68 5.43 6.27
CA GLU A 54 -4.35 4.82 7.41
C GLU A 54 -5.07 3.55 6.98
N VAL A 55 -5.14 2.57 7.89
CA VAL A 55 -5.81 1.30 7.67
C VAL A 55 -7.28 1.45 8.08
N LEU A 56 -8.17 1.34 7.10
CA LEU A 56 -9.61 1.44 7.33
C LEU A 56 -10.19 0.17 7.95
N LYS A 57 -9.64 -0.98 7.56
CA LYS A 57 -10.06 -2.29 8.05
C LYS A 57 -8.87 -3.23 8.15
N ARG A 58 -8.89 -4.05 9.20
CA ARG A 58 -7.95 -5.14 9.43
C ARG A 58 -8.71 -6.47 9.45
N GLU A 59 -8.04 -7.55 9.06
CA GLU A 59 -8.52 -8.90 9.31
C GLU A 59 -8.38 -9.28 10.79
N GLU A 60 -8.91 -10.46 11.16
CA GLU A 60 -8.89 -10.96 12.54
C GLU A 60 -7.46 -11.11 13.12
N LEU A 61 -6.48 -11.43 12.26
CA LEU A 61 -5.06 -11.53 12.62
C LEU A 61 -4.31 -10.19 12.55
N GLY A 62 -5.01 -9.11 12.24
CA GLY A 62 -4.49 -7.74 12.26
C GLY A 62 -3.85 -7.25 10.96
N ALA A 63 -3.78 -8.05 9.89
CA ALA A 63 -3.28 -7.57 8.60
C ALA A 63 -4.24 -6.54 7.97
N PRO A 64 -3.73 -5.52 7.25
CA PRO A 64 -4.58 -4.57 6.56
C PRO A 64 -5.32 -5.26 5.42
N ILE A 65 -6.64 -5.05 5.37
CA ILE A 65 -7.47 -5.49 4.23
C ILE A 65 -7.93 -4.31 3.38
N MET A 66 -8.00 -3.11 3.96
CA MET A 66 -8.39 -1.90 3.26
C MET A 66 -7.62 -0.70 3.81
N VAL A 67 -7.04 0.08 2.91
CA VAL A 67 -6.21 1.24 3.25
C VAL A 67 -6.68 2.46 2.48
N ARG A 68 -6.40 3.66 2.98
CA ARG A 68 -6.53 4.90 2.22
C ARG A 68 -5.40 5.85 2.53
N LYS A 69 -5.11 6.77 1.62
CA LYS A 69 -4.23 7.90 1.90
C LYS A 69 -4.78 8.71 3.07
N ARG A 70 -3.92 9.02 4.05
CA ARG A 70 -4.29 9.85 5.19
C ARG A 70 -4.46 11.29 4.72
N ILE A 71 -5.62 11.88 4.99
CA ILE A 71 -5.90 13.29 4.71
C ILE A 71 -5.59 14.06 6.00
N HIS A 72 -4.72 15.06 5.91
CA HIS A 72 -4.45 16.00 7.01
C HIS A 72 -5.54 17.07 7.06
#